data_AF-W7YC02-F1
#
_entry.id   AF-W7YC02-F1
#
_cell.length_a   1.000
_cell.length_b   1.000
_cell.length_c   1.000
_cell.angle_alpha   90.00
_cell.angle_beta   90.00
_cell.angle_gamma   90.00
#
_symmetry.space_group_name_H-M   'P 1'
#
loop_
_entity.id
_entity.type
_entity.pdbx_description
1 polymer ?
#
loop_
_entity_poly.entity_id
_entity_poly.type
_entity_poly.pdbx_seq_one_letter_code
_entity_poly.pdbx_strand_id
1 'polypeptide(L)'
;MTKLNFTDNDFKEARAIAELIKKIDQIDADYVNSVSDEIYKLQPFYLTVLLGHRLDVSMEELEEIMKIYFLVWEYFRLKPNLQRKQVTESLYSKIQKRNLEMLKYSEGELKDIDKKEVYSYDLQNLKSKSLLTAIMYRFKERRMLINMDFEKKGAIMIGIKSFIECFEML
;
A
#
# COMPACT_ATOMS: atom_id res chain seq x y z
N MET A 1 20.95 -16.77 1.75
CA MET A 1 19.69 -16.58 2.51
C MET A 1 19.89 -15.61 3.66
N THR A 2 19.71 -14.32 3.41
CA THR A 2 19.64 -13.32 4.48
C THR A 2 18.38 -13.59 5.29
N LYS A 3 18.51 -13.94 6.57
CA LYS A 3 17.38 -14.23 7.44
C LYS A 3 16.52 -12.96 7.54
N LEU A 4 15.25 -13.06 7.14
CA LEU A 4 14.28 -11.98 7.32
C LEU A 4 14.09 -11.77 8.83
N ASN A 5 14.56 -10.63 9.33
CA ASN A 5 14.51 -10.30 10.74
C ASN A 5 13.21 -9.54 11.00
N PHE A 6 12.23 -10.24 11.59
CA PHE A 6 11.07 -9.61 12.20
C PHE A 6 11.49 -9.03 13.56
N THR A 7 11.02 -7.83 13.83
CA THR A 7 11.27 -7.08 15.06
C THR A 7 10.05 -7.11 15.96
N ASP A 8 10.23 -6.82 17.25
CA ASP A 8 9.09 -6.66 18.19
C ASP A 8 8.11 -5.56 17.75
N ASN A 9 8.60 -4.59 16.97
CA ASN A 9 7.76 -3.54 16.38
C ASN A 9 6.79 -4.13 15.34
N ASP A 10 7.24 -5.05 14.49
CA ASP A 10 6.39 -5.70 13.47
C ASP A 10 5.20 -6.44 14.13
N PHE A 11 5.43 -7.11 15.27
CA PHE A 11 4.37 -7.81 16.02
C PHE A 11 3.42 -6.87 16.76
N LYS A 12 3.91 -5.77 17.33
CA LYS A 12 3.07 -4.75 17.95
C LYS A 12 2.18 -4.04 16.93
N GLU A 13 2.75 -3.73 15.76
CA GLU A 13 2.02 -3.15 14.63
C GLU A 13 0.90 -4.08 14.15
N ALA A 14 1.13 -5.40 14.11
CA ALA A 14 0.14 -6.36 13.63
C ALA A 14 -1.20 -6.28 14.41
N ARG A 15 -1.16 -6.08 15.73
CA ARG A 15 -2.39 -5.92 16.53
C ARG A 15 -3.11 -4.60 16.20
N ALA A 16 -2.37 -3.50 16.06
CA ALA A 16 -2.96 -2.21 15.69
C ALA A 16 -3.59 -2.28 14.30
N ILE A 17 -2.91 -2.90 13.34
CA ILE A 17 -3.42 -3.11 11.97
C ILE A 17 -4.66 -3.99 11.97
N ALA A 18 -4.73 -5.03 12.79
CA ALA A 18 -5.93 -5.88 12.89
C ALA A 18 -7.16 -5.06 13.30
N GLU A 19 -7.03 -4.15 14.27
CA GLU A 19 -8.12 -3.25 14.66
C GLU A 19 -8.47 -2.24 13.55
N LEU A 20 -7.48 -1.72 12.82
CA LEU A 20 -7.73 -0.88 11.65
C LEU A 20 -8.49 -1.63 10.55
N ILE A 21 -8.15 -2.90 10.29
CA ILE A 21 -8.87 -3.72 9.29
C ILE A 21 -10.34 -3.86 9.67
N LYS A 22 -10.64 -4.18 10.94
CA LYS A 22 -12.01 -4.28 11.43
C LYS A 22 -12.78 -2.97 11.25
N LYS A 23 -12.15 -1.83 11.58
CA LYS A 23 -12.71 -0.49 11.38
C LYS A 23 -13.01 -0.24 9.90
N ILE A 24 -12.04 -0.52 9.03
CA ILE A 24 -12.15 -0.28 7.58
C ILE A 24 -13.22 -1.15 6.91
N ASP A 25 -13.45 -2.37 7.41
CA ASP A 25 -14.50 -3.25 6.88
C ASP A 25 -15.92 -2.78 7.20
N GLN A 26 -16.07 -1.84 8.14
CA GLN A 26 -17.34 -1.34 8.63
C GLN A 26 -17.58 0.13 8.28
N ILE A 27 -16.81 0.69 7.33
CA ILE A 27 -16.92 2.10 6.95
C ILE A 27 -18.28 2.39 6.29
N ASP A 28 -18.84 3.54 6.63
CA ASP A 28 -20.06 4.08 6.04
C ASP A 28 -19.76 5.34 5.21
N ALA A 29 -20.79 5.90 4.57
CA ALA A 29 -20.65 7.06 3.71
C ALA A 29 -20.10 8.29 4.44
N ASP A 30 -20.51 8.51 5.70
CA ASP A 30 -20.05 9.64 6.51
C ASP A 30 -18.55 9.52 6.81
N TYR A 31 -18.09 8.31 7.13
CA TYR A 31 -16.67 8.03 7.27
C TYR A 31 -15.91 8.28 5.97
N VAL A 32 -16.39 7.75 4.84
CA VAL A 32 -15.77 7.94 3.53
C VAL A 32 -15.62 9.43 3.21
N ASN A 33 -16.67 10.23 3.42
CA ASN A 33 -16.65 11.66 3.17
C ASN A 33 -15.63 12.37 4.08
N SER A 34 -15.69 12.12 5.39
CA SER A 34 -14.81 12.79 6.36
C SER A 34 -13.33 12.47 6.14
N VAL A 35 -12.99 11.21 5.87
CA VAL A 35 -11.62 10.78 5.61
C VAL A 35 -11.15 11.28 4.25
N SER A 36 -12.00 11.26 3.22
CA SER A 36 -11.64 11.81 1.91
C SER A 36 -11.37 13.31 1.99
N ASP A 37 -12.16 14.07 2.74
CA ASP A 37 -11.94 15.50 2.97
C ASP A 37 -10.62 15.78 3.71
N GLU A 38 -10.28 14.94 4.68
CA GLU A 38 -9.00 15.02 5.38
C GLU A 38 -7.83 14.72 4.44
N ILE A 39 -7.90 13.62 3.68
CA ILE A 39 -6.87 13.24 2.71
C ILE A 39 -6.74 14.33 1.64
N TYR A 40 -7.84 14.90 1.15
CA TYR A 40 -7.81 15.97 0.15
C TYR A 40 -6.99 17.17 0.64
N LYS A 41 -7.14 17.53 1.92
CA LYS A 41 -6.39 18.64 2.54
C LYS A 41 -4.92 18.30 2.76
N LEU A 42 -4.64 17.08 3.24
CA LEU A 42 -3.30 16.71 3.72
C LEU A 42 -2.44 16.00 2.67
N GLN A 43 -3.03 15.17 1.82
CA GLN A 43 -2.37 14.37 0.79
C GLN A 43 -3.21 14.34 -0.51
N PRO A 44 -3.42 15.49 -1.18
CA PRO A 44 -4.30 15.58 -2.35
C PRO A 44 -3.90 14.62 -3.47
N PHE A 45 -2.60 14.47 -3.75
CA PHE A 45 -2.14 13.54 -4.79
C PHE A 45 -2.48 12.08 -4.48
N TYR A 46 -2.44 11.68 -3.20
CA TYR A 46 -2.85 10.34 -2.78
C TYR A 46 -4.33 10.06 -3.09
N LEU A 47 -5.21 11.03 -2.79
CA LEU A 47 -6.62 10.94 -3.13
C LEU A 47 -6.84 10.94 -4.65
N THR A 48 -6.12 11.77 -5.40
CA THR A 48 -6.23 11.80 -6.87
C THR A 48 -5.92 10.43 -7.48
N VAL A 49 -4.87 9.75 -7.02
CA VAL A 49 -4.56 8.40 -7.52
C VAL A 49 -5.65 7.39 -7.14
N LEU A 50 -6.18 7.46 -5.91
CA LEU A 50 -7.33 6.61 -5.52
C LEU A 50 -8.51 6.81 -6.47
N LEU A 51 -8.89 8.06 -6.71
CA LEU A 51 -10.02 8.41 -7.57
C LEU A 51 -9.75 8.07 -9.04
N GLY A 52 -8.49 8.03 -9.46
CA GLY A 52 -8.08 7.63 -10.81
C GLY A 52 -8.45 6.18 -11.14
N HIS A 53 -8.37 5.27 -10.15
CA HIS A 53 -8.69 3.84 -10.36
C HIS A 53 -10.10 3.60 -10.89
N ARG A 54 -11.06 4.50 -10.62
CA ARG A 54 -12.45 4.39 -11.09
C ARG A 54 -12.58 4.29 -12.62
N LEU A 55 -11.55 4.68 -13.36
CA LEU A 55 -11.51 4.61 -14.81
C LEU A 55 -11.23 3.18 -15.33
N ASP A 56 -10.57 2.36 -14.51
CA ASP A 56 -9.99 1.08 -14.93
C ASP A 56 -10.59 -0.13 -14.21
N VAL A 57 -11.38 0.09 -13.15
CA VAL A 57 -11.92 -0.98 -12.29
C VAL A 57 -13.45 -0.87 -12.13
N SER A 58 -14.10 -1.98 -11.80
CA SER A 58 -15.53 -2.02 -11.43
C SER A 58 -15.80 -1.29 -10.11
N MET A 59 -17.06 -0.96 -9.83
CA MET A 59 -17.40 -0.27 -8.58
C MET A 59 -17.13 -1.13 -7.34
N GLU A 60 -17.33 -2.45 -7.45
CA GLU A 60 -17.08 -3.41 -6.38
C GLU A 60 -15.57 -3.58 -6.12
N GLU A 61 -14.75 -3.56 -7.17
CA GLU A 61 -13.29 -3.51 -7.02
C GLU A 61 -12.84 -2.18 -6.42
N LEU A 62 -13.42 -1.06 -6.88
CA LEU A 62 -13.11 0.28 -6.38
C LEU A 62 -13.40 0.39 -4.89
N GLU A 63 -14.51 -0.16 -4.41
CA GLU A 63 -14.86 -0.17 -2.99
C GLU A 63 -13.77 -0.86 -2.15
N GLU A 64 -13.27 -2.03 -2.58
CA GLU A 64 -12.20 -2.72 -1.88
C GLU A 64 -10.84 -2.01 -1.99
N ILE A 65 -10.55 -1.36 -3.12
CA ILE A 65 -9.37 -0.52 -3.28
C ILE A 65 -9.45 0.70 -2.34
N MET A 66 -10.61 1.37 -2.24
CA MET A 66 -10.84 2.49 -1.33
C MET A 66 -10.58 2.08 0.12
N LYS A 67 -11.10 0.93 0.55
CA LYS A 67 -10.81 0.36 1.88
C LYS A 67 -9.31 0.20 2.12
N ILE A 68 -8.57 -0.31 1.13
CA ILE A 68 -7.10 -0.43 1.24
C ILE A 68 -6.42 0.93 1.35
N TYR A 69 -6.85 1.92 0.57
CA TYR A 69 -6.29 3.26 0.65
C TYR A 69 -6.57 3.91 2.02
N PHE A 70 -7.79 3.75 2.55
CA PHE A 70 -8.11 4.26 3.88
C PHE A 70 -7.36 3.51 4.98
N LEU A 71 -7.09 2.20 4.82
CA LEU A 71 -6.22 1.46 5.75
C LEU A 71 -4.81 2.06 5.79
N VAL A 72 -4.22 2.36 4.63
CA VAL A 72 -2.90 3.00 4.55
C VAL A 72 -2.95 4.39 5.17
N TRP A 73 -3.96 5.20 4.84
CA TRP A 73 -4.12 6.52 5.43
C TRP A 73 -4.23 6.47 6.96
N GLU A 74 -5.11 5.64 7.49
CA GLU A 74 -5.31 5.48 8.93
C GLU A 74 -4.04 5.03 9.66
N TYR A 75 -3.23 4.18 9.04
CA TYR A 75 -1.97 3.75 9.60
C TYR A 75 -0.96 4.90 9.75
N PHE A 76 -0.96 5.84 8.80
CA PHE A 76 0.05 6.88 8.71
C PHE A 76 -0.41 8.27 9.21
N ARG A 77 -1.73 8.53 9.28
CA ARG A 77 -2.31 9.87 9.47
C ARG A 77 -1.79 10.61 10.71
N LEU A 78 -1.45 9.91 11.79
CA LEU A 78 -0.95 10.54 13.02
C LEU A 78 0.55 10.91 12.97
N LYS A 79 1.27 10.58 11.90
CA LYS A 79 2.69 10.96 11.78
C LYS A 79 2.83 12.47 11.59
N PRO A 80 3.59 13.17 12.45
CA PRO A 80 3.69 14.64 12.41
C PRO A 80 4.12 15.22 11.06
N ASN A 81 4.98 14.50 10.33
CA ASN A 81 5.49 14.99 9.05
C ASN A 81 4.46 14.90 7.93
N LEU A 82 3.53 13.93 7.96
CA LEU A 82 2.44 13.83 6.98
C LEU A 82 1.37 14.90 7.14
N GLN A 83 1.32 15.53 8.32
CA GLN A 83 0.49 16.71 8.58
C GLN A 83 1.08 17.99 7.97
N ARG A 84 2.35 17.97 7.55
CA ARG A 84 3.09 19.17 7.09
C ARG A 84 3.66 19.03 5.68
N LYS A 85 3.93 17.81 5.24
CA LYS A 85 4.53 17.50 3.94
C LYS A 85 3.60 16.62 3.15
N GLN A 86 3.45 16.95 1.88
CA GLN A 86 2.62 16.22 0.95
C GLN A 86 3.50 15.34 0.05
N VAL A 87 3.00 14.16 -0.29
CA VAL A 87 3.59 13.37 -1.37
C VAL A 87 3.32 14.08 -2.69
N THR A 88 4.39 14.41 -3.41
CA THR A 88 4.30 14.96 -4.77
C THR A 88 4.27 13.82 -5.78
N GLU A 89 3.72 14.10 -6.96
CA GLU A 89 3.76 13.17 -8.09
C GLU A 89 5.21 12.77 -8.44
N SER A 90 6.17 13.70 -8.39
CA SER A 90 7.56 13.37 -8.73
C SER A 90 8.21 12.43 -7.71
N LEU A 91 7.90 12.58 -6.41
CA LEU A 91 8.37 11.68 -5.37
C LEU A 91 7.77 10.29 -5.57
N TYR A 92 6.45 10.23 -5.78
CA TYR A 92 5.75 8.98 -6.04
C TYR A 92 6.29 8.28 -7.29
N SER A 93 6.38 8.96 -8.42
CA SER A 93 6.87 8.41 -9.68
C SER A 93 8.31 7.90 -9.57
N LYS A 94 9.17 8.58 -8.80
CA LYS A 94 10.53 8.10 -8.51
C LYS A 94 10.51 6.78 -7.74
N ILE A 95 9.69 6.68 -6.70
CA ILE A 95 9.58 5.48 -5.86
C ILE A 95 8.93 4.33 -6.63
N GLN A 96 7.85 4.61 -7.36
CA GLN A 96 7.17 3.63 -8.21
C GLN A 96 8.10 3.08 -9.29
N LYS A 97 8.87 3.96 -9.95
CA LYS A 97 9.88 3.54 -10.94
C LYS A 97 10.93 2.63 -10.32
N ARG A 98 11.46 2.96 -9.14
CA ARG A 98 12.39 2.09 -8.41
C ARG A 98 11.78 0.71 -8.12
N ASN A 99 10.53 0.67 -7.67
CA ASN A 99 9.82 -0.59 -7.40
C ASN A 99 9.67 -1.44 -8.68
N LEU A 100 9.34 -0.81 -9.81
CA LEU A 100 9.25 -1.48 -11.11
C LEU A 100 10.62 -1.98 -11.60
N GLU A 101 11.68 -1.18 -11.43
CA GLU A 101 13.05 -1.57 -11.80
C GLU A 101 13.53 -2.77 -10.98
N MET A 102 13.21 -2.82 -9.68
CA MET A 102 13.50 -3.98 -8.82
C MET A 102 12.79 -5.24 -9.33
N LEU A 103 11.51 -5.15 -9.71
CA LEU A 103 10.77 -6.29 -10.25
C LEU A 103 11.37 -6.79 -11.58
N LYS A 104 11.66 -5.87 -12.51
CA LYS A 104 12.32 -6.19 -13.79
C LYS A 104 13.68 -6.83 -13.59
N TYR A 105 14.46 -6.31 -12.64
CA TYR A 105 15.76 -6.89 -12.28
C TYR A 105 15.57 -8.33 -11.79
N SER A 106 14.64 -8.55 -10.86
CA SER A 106 14.34 -9.89 -10.35
C SER A 106 13.83 -10.85 -11.43
N GLU A 107 13.10 -10.39 -12.44
CA GLU A 107 12.66 -11.24 -13.56
C GLU A 107 13.83 -11.76 -14.40
N GLY A 108 14.91 -10.97 -14.51
CA GLY A 108 16.13 -11.33 -15.22
C GLY A 108 17.03 -12.35 -14.51
N GLU A 109 16.78 -12.62 -13.22
CA GLU A 109 17.56 -13.60 -12.45
C GLU A 109 17.24 -15.04 -12.88
N LEU A 110 18.29 -15.85 -13.08
CA LEU A 110 18.14 -17.21 -13.60
C LEU A 110 17.68 -18.22 -12.54
N LYS A 111 18.05 -18.01 -11.27
CA LYS A 111 17.71 -18.93 -10.19
C LYS A 111 16.66 -18.32 -9.29
N ASP A 112 15.69 -19.13 -8.88
CA ASP A 112 14.64 -18.71 -7.95
C ASP A 112 15.19 -18.21 -6.59
N ILE A 113 16.36 -18.69 -6.17
CA ILE A 113 16.98 -18.22 -4.95
C ILE A 113 17.43 -16.76 -5.06
N ASP A 114 17.98 -16.37 -6.21
CA ASP A 114 18.46 -15.02 -6.47
C ASP A 114 17.25 -14.05 -6.54
N LYS A 115 16.15 -14.47 -7.17
CA LYS A 115 14.85 -13.75 -7.15
C LYS A 115 14.36 -13.49 -5.72
N LYS A 116 14.36 -14.54 -4.89
CA LYS A 116 13.92 -14.45 -3.49
C LYS A 116 14.83 -13.54 -2.67
N GLU A 117 16.13 -13.48 -2.97
CA GLU A 117 17.05 -12.58 -2.29
C GLU A 117 16.78 -11.12 -2.64
N VAL A 118 16.48 -10.80 -3.90
CA VAL A 118 16.03 -9.45 -4.30
C VAL A 118 14.78 -9.02 -3.54
N TYR A 119 13.74 -9.87 -3.52
CA TYR A 119 12.51 -9.57 -2.79
C TYR A 119 12.73 -9.46 -1.28
N SER A 120 13.60 -10.30 -0.71
CA SER A 120 13.92 -10.26 0.72
C SER A 120 14.64 -8.96 1.08
N TYR A 121 15.57 -8.51 0.23
CA TYR A 121 16.27 -7.25 0.43
C TYR A 121 15.33 -6.05 0.35
N ASP A 122 14.45 -5.99 -0.65
CA ASP A 122 13.42 -4.95 -0.75
C ASP A 122 12.50 -4.94 0.47
N LEU A 123 11.98 -6.10 0.86
CA LEU A 123 11.09 -6.22 2.00
C LEU A 123 11.79 -5.85 3.32
N GLN A 124 13.07 -6.20 3.51
CA GLN A 124 13.82 -5.84 4.73
C GLN A 124 13.94 -4.34 4.94
N ASN A 125 14.05 -3.57 3.86
CA ASN A 125 14.19 -2.11 3.90
C ASN A 125 12.87 -1.37 4.12
N LEU A 126 11.73 -2.06 4.01
CA LEU A 126 10.42 -1.50 4.32
C LEU A 126 10.21 -1.45 5.84
N LYS A 127 9.79 -0.29 6.37
CA LYS A 127 9.52 -0.15 7.81
C LYS A 127 8.16 -0.74 8.20
N SER A 128 7.15 -0.57 7.36
CA SER A 128 5.75 -0.95 7.60
C SER A 128 5.42 -2.32 6.99
N LYS A 129 6.25 -3.34 7.29
CA LYS A 129 6.11 -4.70 6.71
C LYS A 129 4.76 -5.32 7.04
N SER A 130 4.29 -5.12 8.27
CA SER A 130 2.99 -5.62 8.74
C SER A 130 1.82 -5.00 7.95
N LEU A 131 1.90 -3.70 7.61
CA LEU A 131 0.89 -3.04 6.80
C LEU A 131 0.87 -3.62 5.37
N LEU A 132 2.04 -3.74 4.74
CA LEU A 132 2.11 -4.33 3.39
C LEU A 132 1.59 -5.77 3.39
N THR A 133 1.91 -6.55 4.42
CA THR A 133 1.44 -7.94 4.58
C THR A 133 -0.08 -7.98 4.71
N ALA A 134 -0.68 -7.10 5.51
CA ALA A 134 -2.12 -7.00 5.65
C ALA A 134 -2.82 -6.64 4.32
N ILE A 135 -2.21 -5.76 3.52
CA ILE A 135 -2.73 -5.39 2.20
C ILE A 135 -2.65 -6.60 1.25
N MET A 136 -1.50 -7.28 1.19
CA MET A 136 -1.35 -8.50 0.40
C MET A 136 -2.36 -9.57 0.80
N TYR A 137 -2.64 -9.70 2.10
CA TYR A 137 -3.67 -10.62 2.60
C TYR A 137 -5.06 -10.23 2.10
N ARG A 138 -5.44 -8.95 2.12
CA ARG A 138 -6.73 -8.50 1.54
C ARG A 138 -6.87 -8.86 0.07
N PHE A 139 -5.81 -8.69 -0.74
CA PHE A 139 -5.81 -9.09 -2.16
C PHE A 139 -5.97 -10.60 -2.38
N LYS A 140 -5.66 -11.42 -1.36
CA LYS A 140 -5.81 -12.88 -1.39
C LYS A 140 -7.13 -13.40 -0.83
N GLU A 141 -7.84 -12.61 -0.02
CA GLU A 141 -9.06 -13.04 0.68
C GLU A 141 -10.34 -12.39 0.14
N ARG A 142 -10.26 -11.15 -0.36
CA ARG A 142 -11.45 -10.44 -0.84
C ARG A 142 -11.79 -10.90 -2.25
N ARG A 143 -12.96 -11.54 -2.40
CA ARG A 143 -13.43 -12.11 -3.68
C ARG A 143 -13.26 -11.17 -4.89
N MET A 144 -13.61 -9.89 -4.73
CA MET A 144 -13.47 -8.90 -5.81
C MET A 144 -12.01 -8.70 -6.21
N LEU A 145 -11.11 -8.61 -5.23
CA LEU A 145 -9.68 -8.46 -5.48
C LEU A 145 -9.00 -9.76 -5.94
N ILE A 146 -9.50 -10.94 -5.53
CA ILE A 146 -9.01 -12.24 -6.02
C ILE A 146 -9.29 -12.36 -7.52
N ASN A 147 -10.48 -11.99 -7.96
CA ASN A 147 -10.94 -12.15 -9.33
C ASN A 147 -10.52 -11.01 -10.27
N MET A 148 -9.98 -9.92 -9.71
CA MET A 148 -9.43 -8.81 -10.49
C MET A 148 -8.34 -9.29 -11.45
N ASP A 149 -8.32 -8.69 -12.64
CA ASP A 149 -7.30 -8.91 -13.66
C ASP A 149 -5.87 -8.79 -13.09
N PHE A 150 -4.99 -9.68 -13.53
CA PHE A 150 -3.65 -9.82 -12.96
C PHE A 150 -2.79 -8.57 -13.16
N GLU A 151 -2.81 -7.97 -14.35
CA GLU A 151 -2.01 -6.79 -14.67
C GLU A 151 -2.51 -5.57 -13.89
N LYS A 152 -3.84 -5.36 -13.85
CA LYS A 152 -4.46 -4.29 -13.05
C LYS A 152 -4.12 -4.44 -11.57
N LYS A 153 -4.27 -5.65 -11.03
CA LYS A 153 -3.95 -5.96 -9.63
C LYS A 153 -2.49 -5.67 -9.31
N GLY A 154 -1.57 -6.12 -10.17
CA GLY A 154 -0.14 -5.84 -10.03
C GLY A 154 0.15 -4.35 -10.02
N ALA A 155 -0.40 -3.59 -10.97
CA ALA A 155 -0.23 -2.14 -11.05
C ALA A 155 -0.73 -1.42 -9.78
N ILE A 156 -1.92 -1.77 -9.29
CA ILE A 156 -2.50 -1.21 -8.07
C ILE A 156 -1.65 -1.54 -6.84
N MET A 157 -1.23 -2.80 -6.69
CA MET A 157 -0.39 -3.22 -5.55
C MET A 157 0.95 -2.49 -5.52
N ILE A 158 1.60 -2.31 -6.67
CA ILE A 158 2.85 -1.55 -6.79
C ILE A 158 2.62 -0.07 -6.45
N GLY A 159 1.50 0.50 -6.91
CA GLY A 159 1.13 1.88 -6.57
C GLY A 159 0.93 2.07 -5.06
N ILE A 160 0.21 1.16 -4.41
CA ILE A 160 0.00 1.19 -2.96
C ILE A 160 1.31 1.04 -2.19
N LYS A 161 2.18 0.07 -2.57
CA LYS A 161 3.52 -0.07 -1.97
C LYS A 161 4.33 1.22 -2.08
N SER A 162 4.26 1.87 -3.24
CA SER A 162 4.98 3.11 -3.49
C SER A 162 4.51 4.25 -2.57
N PHE A 163 3.20 4.35 -2.30
CA PHE A 163 2.70 5.32 -1.32
C PHE A 163 3.14 5.02 0.11
N ILE A 164 3.15 3.75 0.53
CA ILE A 164 3.65 3.36 1.85
C ILE A 164 5.10 3.85 2.02
N GLU A 165 5.94 3.63 1.01
CA GLU A 165 7.34 4.08 1.02
C GLU A 165 7.45 5.60 1.00
N CYS A 166 6.64 6.32 0.22
CA CYS A 166 6.59 7.78 0.27
C CYS A 166 6.24 8.27 1.69
N PHE A 167 5.24 7.67 2.33
CA PHE A 167 4.82 8.01 3.69
C PHE A 167 5.85 7.63 4.77
N GLU A 168 6.73 6.66 4.52
CA GLU A 168 7.85 6.33 5.41
C GLU A 168 9.03 7.30 5.32
N MET A 169 9.13 8.01 4.20
CA MET A 169 10.15 9.03 3.94
C MET A 169 9.76 10.42 4.45
N LEU A 170 8.46 10.67 4.60
CA LEU A 170 7.93 11.90 5.17
C LEU A 170 7.97 11.84 6.69
#